data_AF-A0A8H7CPI4-F1
#
_entry.id   AF-A0A8H7CPI4-F1
#
_cell.length_a   1.000
_cell.length_b   1.000
_cell.length_c   1.000
_cell.angle_alpha   90.00
_cell.angle_beta   90.00
_cell.angle_gamma   90.00
#
_symmetry.space_group_name_H-M   'P 1'
#
loop_
_entity.id
_entity.type
_entity.pdbx_description
1 polymer ?
#
loop_
_entity_poly.entity_id
_entity_poly.type
_entity_poly.pdbx_seq_one_letter_code
_entity_poly.pdbx_strand_id
1 'polypeptide(L)'
;MRMPPKSGVPARVIKNVFVHEQYMSDEASGPEDNDETNTAVWKTRMAMKRGYEHDTDKEFLEVLTCNWRSDEMTDALHEMQRIAFDLLTPPQRKKIHYERVRGTGRESERVPERAPYNFGINKAWFDKYKNSEEYATALEDWGQYPDPDGLGTSQQVSEGTGEGDVEGGIPFDVAAED
;
A
#
# COMPACT_ATOMS: atom_id res chain seq x y z
N MET A 1 -7.09 44.94 3.06
CA MET A 1 -8.04 43.81 3.15
C MET A 1 -7.81 42.90 1.95
N ARG A 2 -7.19 41.73 2.15
CA ARG A 2 -6.87 40.77 1.08
C ARG A 2 -7.72 39.53 1.35
N MET A 3 -8.68 39.22 0.47
CA MET A 3 -9.43 37.97 0.57
C MET A 3 -8.53 36.79 0.18
N PRO A 4 -8.62 35.63 0.85
CA PRO A 4 -7.93 34.42 0.41
C PRO A 4 -8.62 33.83 -0.84
N PRO A 5 -7.85 33.24 -1.79
CA PRO A 5 -8.43 32.61 -2.97
C PRO A 5 -9.15 31.31 -2.58
N LYS A 6 -10.38 31.16 -3.09
CA LYS A 6 -11.15 29.93 -3.07
C LYS A 6 -10.56 28.97 -4.11
N SER A 7 -9.75 28.01 -3.68
CA SER A 7 -9.44 26.83 -4.49
C SER A 7 -9.43 25.57 -3.63
N GLY A 8 -10.60 25.25 -3.07
CA GLY A 8 -10.86 23.90 -2.59
C GLY A 8 -11.29 23.06 -3.77
N VAL A 9 -10.35 22.41 -4.44
CA VAL A 9 -10.67 21.22 -5.24
C VAL A 9 -11.47 20.30 -4.31
N PRO A 10 -12.71 19.90 -4.67
CA PRO A 10 -13.51 19.10 -3.78
C PRO A 10 -12.77 17.79 -3.50
N ALA A 11 -12.55 17.49 -2.22
CA ALA A 11 -11.95 16.25 -1.69
C ALA A 11 -12.79 14.98 -1.99
N ARG A 12 -13.59 14.99 -3.07
CA ARG A 12 -14.52 13.95 -3.50
C ARG A 12 -14.01 13.10 -4.66
N VAL A 13 -12.77 13.28 -5.10
CA VAL A 13 -12.16 12.51 -6.21
C VAL A 13 -10.97 11.68 -5.73
N ILE A 14 -11.09 11.06 -4.57
CA ILE A 14 -10.41 9.78 -4.28
C ILE A 14 -11.54 8.80 -3.93
N LYS A 15 -12.43 8.55 -4.89
CA LYS A 15 -13.39 7.45 -4.79
C LYS A 15 -12.63 6.17 -5.18
N ASN A 16 -12.40 5.30 -4.21
CA ASN A 16 -12.75 3.87 -4.27
C ASN A 16 -12.48 3.07 -5.57
N VAL A 17 -11.38 3.29 -6.29
CA VAL A 17 -11.09 2.47 -7.49
C VAL A 17 -9.91 1.49 -7.28
N PHE A 18 -9.09 1.67 -6.25
CA PHE A 18 -7.85 0.89 -6.13
C PHE A 18 -7.74 -0.07 -4.94
N VAL A 19 -8.49 0.13 -3.85
CA VAL A 19 -8.28 -0.63 -2.61
C VAL A 19 -9.61 -1.08 -2.01
N HIS A 20 -9.77 -2.39 -1.86
CA HIS A 20 -10.85 -2.99 -1.09
C HIS A 20 -10.50 -2.95 0.40
N GLU A 21 -11.49 -2.74 1.27
CA GLU A 21 -11.27 -2.65 2.73
C GLU A 21 -10.55 -3.88 3.30
N GLN A 22 -10.79 -5.05 2.71
CA GLN A 22 -10.15 -6.31 3.11
C GLN A 22 -8.63 -6.30 2.94
N TYR A 23 -8.08 -5.45 2.06
CA TYR A 23 -6.64 -5.33 1.86
C TYR A 23 -5.94 -4.47 2.92
N MET A 24 -6.71 -3.75 3.74
CA MET A 24 -6.20 -2.84 4.79
C MET A 24 -6.58 -3.27 6.20
N SER A 25 -7.10 -4.50 6.37
CA SER A 25 -7.64 -5.00 7.64
C SER A 25 -6.67 -5.92 8.38
N ASP A 26 -5.37 -5.68 8.24
CA ASP A 26 -4.27 -6.42 8.88
C ASP A 26 -3.81 -5.79 10.21
N GLU A 27 -4.70 -5.03 10.88
CA GLU A 27 -4.42 -4.35 12.14
C GLU A 27 -4.98 -5.11 13.34
N ALA A 28 -4.15 -5.32 14.37
CA ALA A 28 -4.53 -5.91 15.65
C ALA A 28 -4.34 -4.91 16.80
N SER A 29 -5.35 -4.75 17.65
CA SER A 29 -5.32 -3.85 18.81
C SER A 29 -4.88 -4.53 20.12
N GLY A 30 -4.20 -5.67 20.03
CA GLY A 30 -3.81 -6.45 21.20
C GLY A 30 -3.11 -7.77 20.88
N PRO A 31 -2.70 -8.53 21.92
CA PRO A 31 -2.19 -9.89 21.78
C PRO A 31 -3.27 -10.85 21.24
N GLU A 32 -2.84 -12.04 20.82
CA GLU A 32 -3.76 -13.12 20.38
C GLU A 32 -4.60 -13.64 21.55
N ASP A 33 -3.97 -13.75 22.72
CA ASP A 33 -4.61 -14.12 23.97
C ASP A 33 -4.87 -12.88 24.82
N ASN A 34 -6.16 -12.58 25.05
CA ASN A 34 -6.61 -11.37 25.73
C ASN A 34 -6.51 -11.44 27.28
N ASP A 35 -5.47 -12.10 27.79
CA ASP A 35 -5.13 -12.08 29.22
C ASP A 35 -4.55 -10.71 29.59
N GLU A 36 -4.85 -10.20 30.79
CA GLU A 36 -4.37 -8.89 31.27
C GLU A 36 -2.84 -8.83 31.29
N THR A 37 -2.18 -9.92 31.70
CA THR A 37 -0.72 -10.04 31.73
C THR A 37 -0.15 -9.96 30.32
N ASN A 38 -0.78 -10.66 29.38
CA ASN A 38 -0.36 -10.65 27.97
C ASN A 38 -0.59 -9.27 27.33
N THR A 39 -1.63 -8.56 27.73
CA THR A 39 -1.95 -7.22 27.22
C THR A 39 -0.90 -6.19 27.68
N ALA A 40 -0.51 -6.20 28.96
CA ALA A 40 0.52 -5.31 29.48
C ALA A 40 1.90 -5.57 28.85
N VAL A 41 2.27 -6.85 28.69
CA VAL A 41 3.50 -7.26 28.00
C VAL A 41 3.47 -6.84 26.53
N TRP A 42 2.33 -7.04 25.86
CA TRP A 42 2.14 -6.62 24.47
C TRP A 42 2.30 -5.11 24.30
N LYS A 43 1.65 -4.32 25.16
CA LYS A 43 1.70 -2.85 25.11
C LYS A 43 3.12 -2.32 25.33
N THR A 44 3.84 -2.89 26.30
CA THR A 44 5.26 -2.59 26.55
C THR A 44 6.11 -2.91 25.32
N ARG A 45 5.92 -4.08 24.70
CA ARG A 45 6.64 -4.47 23.47
C ARG A 45 6.35 -3.51 22.30
N MET A 46 5.12 -3.07 22.13
CA MET A 46 4.74 -2.09 21.10
C MET A 46 5.40 -0.74 21.35
N ALA A 47 5.39 -0.28 22.60
CA ALA A 47 6.04 0.96 23.01
C ALA A 47 7.55 0.94 22.71
N MET A 48 8.24 -0.14 23.09
CA MET A 48 9.66 -0.31 22.79
C MET A 48 9.96 -0.31 21.29
N LYS A 49 9.13 -0.96 20.46
CA LYS A 49 9.27 -0.92 19.00
C LYS A 49 9.06 0.46 18.39
N ARG A 50 8.33 1.34 19.09
CA ARG A 50 8.15 2.75 18.71
C ARG A 50 9.23 3.67 19.28
N GLY A 51 10.19 3.13 20.01
CA GLY A 51 11.32 3.87 20.58
C GLY A 51 11.03 4.48 21.95
N TYR A 52 9.95 4.08 22.62
CA TYR A 52 9.74 4.45 24.02
C TYR A 52 10.60 3.56 24.93
N GLU A 53 11.20 4.15 25.97
CA GLU A 53 12.02 3.42 26.94
C GLU A 53 11.16 2.52 27.85
N HIS A 54 9.91 2.93 28.09
CA HIS A 54 8.97 2.31 29.01
C HIS A 54 7.53 2.33 28.46
N ASP A 55 6.58 1.81 29.24
CA ASP A 55 5.15 1.89 28.93
C ASP A 55 4.67 3.34 28.77
N THR A 56 3.59 3.52 28.01
CA THR A 56 3.05 4.83 27.64
C THR A 56 1.53 4.81 27.59
N ASP A 57 0.89 5.95 27.80
CA ASP A 57 -0.56 6.11 27.66
C ASP A 57 -1.05 6.07 26.21
N LYS A 58 -0.16 5.76 25.25
CA LYS A 58 -0.53 5.58 23.84
C LYS A 58 -1.22 4.24 23.64
N GLU A 59 -2.23 4.27 22.76
CA GLU A 59 -2.77 3.06 22.19
C GLU A 59 -1.93 2.63 20.98
N PHE A 60 -1.90 1.34 20.68
CA PHE A 60 -1.15 0.81 19.56
C PHE A 60 -2.05 -0.01 18.64
N LEU A 61 -1.74 0.03 17.34
CA LEU A 61 -2.27 -0.92 16.35
C LEU A 61 -1.09 -1.66 15.73
N GLU A 62 -0.97 -2.94 16.03
CA GLU A 62 0.02 -3.82 15.43
C GLU A 62 -0.41 -4.12 13.98
N VAL A 63 0.43 -3.77 13.01
CA VAL A 63 0.22 -4.07 11.60
C VAL A 63 0.89 -5.41 11.30
N LEU A 64 0.07 -6.43 11.07
CA LEU A 64 0.48 -7.81 10.82
C LEU A 64 1.00 -7.98 9.39
N THR A 65 1.96 -8.88 9.20
CA THR A 65 2.44 -9.24 7.86
C THR A 65 1.43 -10.18 7.19
N CYS A 66 0.91 -9.82 6.02
CA CYS A 66 0.04 -10.69 5.22
C CYS A 66 0.86 -11.55 4.26
N ASN A 67 0.93 -12.86 4.47
CA ASN A 67 1.75 -13.76 3.66
C ASN A 67 1.36 -13.82 2.18
N TRP A 68 0.08 -13.63 1.88
CA TRP A 68 -0.45 -13.59 0.51
C TRP A 68 -0.11 -12.30 -0.24
N ARG A 69 0.21 -11.21 0.48
CA ARG A 69 0.37 -9.87 -0.07
C ARG A 69 1.82 -9.66 -0.50
N SER A 70 2.04 -9.10 -1.69
CA SER A 70 3.38 -8.73 -2.14
C SER A 70 3.96 -7.57 -1.33
N ASP A 71 5.29 -7.44 -1.35
CA ASP A 71 5.98 -6.28 -0.77
C ASP A 71 5.56 -4.99 -1.50
N GLU A 72 5.43 -5.05 -2.83
CA GLU A 72 5.03 -3.90 -3.66
C GLU A 72 3.65 -3.34 -3.26
N MET A 73 2.66 -4.22 -3.05
CA MET A 73 1.34 -3.77 -2.56
C MET A 73 1.38 -3.33 -1.11
N THR A 74 2.18 -3.98 -0.28
CA THR A 74 2.38 -3.55 1.12
C THR A 74 2.92 -2.12 1.17
N ASP A 75 3.92 -1.80 0.36
CA ASP A 75 4.50 -0.46 0.25
C ASP A 75 3.50 0.57 -0.30
N ALA A 76 2.74 0.21 -1.35
CA ALA A 76 1.69 1.07 -1.88
C ALA A 76 0.62 1.41 -0.84
N LEU A 77 0.14 0.41 -0.08
CA LEU A 77 -0.83 0.62 1.00
C LEU A 77 -0.26 1.51 2.12
N HIS A 78 1.00 1.29 2.49
CA HIS A 78 1.68 2.10 3.48
C HIS A 78 1.81 3.57 3.06
N GLU A 79 2.14 3.82 1.81
CA GLU A 79 2.26 5.17 1.26
C GLU A 79 0.89 5.85 1.18
N MET A 80 -0.14 5.13 0.74
CA MET A 80 -1.52 5.65 0.76
C MET A 80 -1.99 6.01 2.18
N GLN A 81 -1.70 5.17 3.18
CA GLN A 81 -1.99 5.47 4.57
C GLN A 81 -1.27 6.75 5.04
N ARG A 82 0.00 6.91 4.68
CA ARG A 82 0.79 8.10 5.02
C ARG A 82 0.19 9.35 4.39
N ILE A 83 -0.09 9.32 3.09
CA ILE A 83 -0.74 10.44 2.38
C ILE A 83 -2.10 10.76 3.00
N ALA A 84 -2.92 9.74 3.28
CA ALA A 84 -4.21 9.93 3.92
C ALA A 84 -4.09 10.61 5.29
N PHE A 85 -3.08 10.25 6.09
CA PHE A 85 -2.80 10.90 7.37
C PHE A 85 -2.33 12.36 7.21
N ASP A 86 -1.47 12.63 6.23
CA ASP A 86 -0.94 13.97 5.95
C ASP A 86 -2.04 14.95 5.51
N LEU A 87 -3.05 14.44 4.79
CA LEU A 87 -4.23 15.20 4.36
C LEU A 87 -5.18 15.58 5.50
N LEU A 88 -5.03 14.99 6.69
CA LEU A 88 -5.88 15.33 7.83
C LEU A 88 -5.57 16.72 8.37
N THR A 89 -6.61 17.44 8.79
CA THR A 89 -6.43 18.69 9.55
C THR A 89 -5.86 18.41 10.95
N PRO A 90 -5.20 19.40 11.60
CA PRO A 90 -4.70 19.20 12.97
C PRO A 90 -5.77 18.71 13.97
N PRO A 91 -7.03 19.20 13.96
CA PRO A 91 -8.08 18.64 14.81
C PRO A 91 -8.43 17.18 14.50
N GLN A 92 -8.38 16.76 13.23
CA GLN A 92 -8.62 15.36 12.86
C GLN A 92 -7.46 14.47 13.30
N ARG A 93 -6.21 14.91 13.10
CA ARG A 93 -5.03 14.17 13.58
C ARG A 93 -5.06 13.96 15.10
N LYS A 94 -5.49 14.98 15.87
CA LYS A 94 -5.66 14.86 17.33
C LYS A 94 -6.68 13.80 17.77
N LYS A 95 -7.61 13.38 16.91
CA LYS A 95 -8.59 12.33 17.22
C LYS A 95 -8.01 10.92 17.06
N ILE A 96 -6.89 10.79 16.33
CA ILE A 96 -6.16 9.53 16.19
C ILE A 96 -5.31 9.37 17.46
N HIS A 97 -5.75 8.46 18.33
CA HIS A 97 -5.17 8.21 19.65
C HIS A 97 -4.23 7.01 19.68
N TYR A 98 -4.06 6.33 18.54
CA TYR A 98 -3.23 5.16 18.41
C TYR A 98 -2.02 5.40 17.51
N GLU A 99 -0.95 4.65 17.74
CA GLU A 99 0.21 4.55 16.86
C GLU A 99 0.29 3.18 16.20
N ARG A 100 0.56 3.16 14.89
CA ARG A 100 0.78 1.91 14.15
C ARG A 100 2.18 1.39 14.39
N VAL A 101 2.29 0.10 14.68
CA VAL A 101 3.58 -0.59 14.90
C VAL A 101 3.73 -1.69 13.86
N ARG A 102 4.85 -1.66 13.12
CA ARG A 102 5.17 -2.62 12.05
C ARG A 102 6.38 -3.46 12.43
N GLY A 103 6.65 -4.52 11.65
CA GLY A 103 7.85 -5.34 11.83
C GLY A 103 7.86 -6.05 13.18
N THR A 104 6.71 -6.50 13.63
CA THR A 104 6.56 -7.17 14.93
C THR A 104 6.83 -8.66 14.88
N GLY A 105 6.89 -9.23 13.68
CA GLY A 105 7.07 -10.65 13.41
C GLY A 105 5.76 -11.46 13.48
N ARG A 106 4.63 -10.83 13.82
CA ARG A 106 3.32 -11.49 13.74
C ARG A 106 2.79 -11.41 12.31
N GLU A 107 2.16 -12.51 11.90
CA GLU A 107 1.61 -12.70 10.57
C GLU A 107 0.08 -12.81 10.64
N SER A 108 -0.60 -12.47 9.55
CA SER A 108 -2.02 -12.70 9.38
C SER A 108 -2.24 -13.81 8.37
N GLU A 109 -2.99 -14.82 8.77
CA GLU A 109 -3.46 -15.91 7.91
C GLU A 109 -4.69 -15.51 7.08
N ARG A 110 -5.24 -14.31 7.31
CA ARG A 110 -6.45 -13.85 6.64
C ARG A 110 -6.17 -13.59 5.16
N VAL A 111 -6.83 -14.38 4.31
CA VAL A 111 -6.89 -14.17 2.87
C VAL A 111 -8.12 -13.31 2.54
N PRO A 112 -8.02 -12.31 1.64
CA PRO A 112 -9.17 -11.51 1.24
C PRO A 112 -10.14 -12.35 0.42
N GLU A 113 -11.43 -12.04 0.52
CA GLU A 113 -12.48 -12.71 -0.26
C GLU A 113 -12.47 -12.26 -1.72
N ARG A 114 -11.98 -11.05 -1.98
CA ARG A 114 -11.85 -10.50 -3.34
C ARG A 114 -10.40 -10.59 -3.80
N ALA A 115 -10.18 -11.23 -4.95
CA ALA A 115 -8.86 -11.29 -5.55
C ALA A 115 -8.21 -9.91 -5.71
N PRO A 116 -6.96 -9.73 -5.27
CA PRO A 116 -6.19 -8.52 -5.55
C PRO A 116 -5.76 -8.49 -7.02
N TYR A 117 -5.29 -7.33 -7.47
CA TYR A 117 -4.53 -7.22 -8.72
C TYR A 117 -3.27 -8.07 -8.66
N ASN A 118 -2.76 -8.51 -9.82
CA ASN A 118 -1.65 -9.45 -9.91
C ASN A 118 -0.35 -8.96 -9.23
N PHE A 119 -0.06 -7.66 -9.24
CA PHE A 119 1.08 -7.05 -8.56
C PHE A 119 0.99 -7.18 -7.04
N GLY A 120 -0.23 -7.32 -6.53
CA GLY A 120 -0.52 -7.46 -5.11
C GLY A 120 -0.36 -8.88 -4.58
N ILE A 121 -0.16 -9.86 -5.45
CA ILE A 121 -0.04 -11.26 -5.09
C ILE A 121 1.42 -11.60 -4.79
N ASN A 122 1.67 -12.14 -3.61
CA ASN A 122 2.89 -12.89 -3.35
C ASN A 122 2.85 -14.20 -4.14
N LYS A 123 3.53 -14.23 -5.29
CA LYS A 123 3.53 -15.38 -6.20
C LYS A 123 4.02 -16.67 -5.52
N ALA A 124 5.04 -16.60 -4.68
CA ALA A 124 5.58 -17.78 -3.99
C ALA A 124 4.55 -18.38 -3.01
N TRP A 125 3.82 -17.53 -2.29
CA TRP A 125 2.71 -17.97 -1.44
C TRP A 125 1.57 -18.53 -2.29
N PHE A 126 1.15 -17.82 -3.33
CA PHE A 126 0.05 -18.24 -4.19
C PHE A 126 0.32 -19.59 -4.86
N ASP A 127 1.50 -19.80 -5.45
CA ASP A 127 1.86 -21.06 -6.10
C ASP A 127 1.85 -22.25 -5.14
N LYS A 128 2.18 -22.02 -3.87
CA LYS A 128 2.15 -23.04 -2.81
C LYS A 128 0.72 -23.42 -2.43
N TYR A 129 -0.21 -22.47 -2.40
CA TYR A 129 -1.53 -22.64 -1.81
C TYR A 129 -2.71 -22.67 -2.79
N LYS A 130 -2.51 -22.30 -4.06
CA LYS A 130 -3.58 -22.26 -5.09
C LYS A 130 -4.32 -23.59 -5.32
N ASN A 131 -3.70 -24.71 -4.94
CA ASN A 131 -4.28 -26.05 -5.08
C ASN A 131 -4.68 -26.66 -3.72
N SER A 132 -4.63 -25.90 -2.61
CA SER A 132 -5.04 -26.44 -1.31
C SER A 132 -6.56 -26.41 -1.18
N GLU A 133 -7.12 -27.43 -0.52
CA GLU A 133 -8.56 -27.45 -0.21
C GLU A 133 -8.98 -26.29 0.71
N GLU A 134 -8.06 -25.85 1.58
CA GLU A 134 -8.27 -24.76 2.53
C GLU A 134 -8.61 -23.42 1.84
N TYR A 135 -7.94 -23.13 0.71
CA TYR A 135 -8.07 -21.84 0.02
C TYR A 135 -8.72 -21.94 -1.36
N ALA A 136 -9.19 -23.12 -1.77
CA ALA A 136 -9.72 -23.38 -3.11
C ALA A 136 -10.76 -22.35 -3.57
N THR A 137 -11.73 -22.02 -2.71
CA THR A 137 -12.77 -21.02 -3.01
C THR A 137 -12.23 -19.59 -3.03
N ALA A 138 -11.33 -19.26 -2.10
CA ALA A 138 -10.83 -17.88 -1.96
C ALA A 138 -9.84 -17.50 -3.06
N LEU A 139 -9.19 -18.48 -3.69
CA LEU A 139 -8.13 -18.28 -4.68
C LEU A 139 -8.58 -18.54 -6.13
N GLU A 140 -9.85 -18.88 -6.37
CA GLU A 140 -10.36 -19.29 -7.68
C GLU A 140 -10.14 -18.23 -8.77
N ASP A 141 -10.31 -16.96 -8.44
CA ASP A 141 -10.20 -15.83 -9.38
C ASP A 141 -8.88 -15.04 -9.26
N TRP A 142 -7.95 -15.49 -8.42
CA TRP A 142 -6.64 -14.85 -8.28
C TRP A 142 -5.81 -15.06 -9.55
N GLY A 143 -5.05 -14.03 -9.95
CA GLY A 143 -4.30 -14.04 -11.21
C GLY A 143 -5.07 -13.53 -12.43
N GLN A 144 -6.40 -13.36 -12.32
CA GLN A 144 -7.27 -12.94 -13.42
C GLN A 144 -7.39 -11.40 -13.56
N TYR A 145 -6.86 -10.64 -12.60
CA TYR A 145 -7.00 -9.18 -12.55
C TYR A 145 -5.68 -8.51 -12.94
N PRO A 146 -5.56 -8.00 -14.18
CA PRO A 146 -4.31 -7.41 -14.67
C PRO A 146 -3.96 -6.15 -13.89
N ASP A 147 -2.66 -5.84 -13.87
CA ASP A 147 -2.14 -4.70 -13.14
C ASP A 147 -2.60 -3.38 -13.76
N PRO A 148 -3.08 -2.43 -12.94
CA PRO A 148 -3.38 -1.09 -13.42
C PRO A 148 -2.15 -0.37 -13.95
N ASP A 149 -2.36 0.59 -14.85
CA ASP A 149 -1.29 1.42 -15.40
C ASP A 149 -0.47 2.14 -14.32
N GLY A 150 0.85 2.00 -14.39
CA GLY A 150 1.80 2.57 -13.43
C GLY A 150 1.99 1.76 -12.15
N LEU A 151 1.38 0.56 -12.05
CA LEU A 151 1.57 -0.37 -10.94
C LEU A 151 2.02 -1.74 -11.47
N GLY A 152 2.76 -2.48 -10.65
CA GLY A 152 3.33 -3.76 -11.03
C GLY A 152 4.69 -3.60 -11.68
N THR A 153 5.70 -4.17 -11.05
CA THR A 153 7.06 -4.34 -11.58
C THR A 153 7.15 -5.06 -12.92
N SER A 154 6.04 -5.63 -13.41
CA SER A 154 5.95 -6.33 -14.70
C SER A 154 5.55 -5.43 -15.88
N GLN A 155 5.29 -4.13 -15.68
CA GLN A 155 5.07 -3.22 -16.80
C GLN A 155 6.39 -2.98 -17.53
N GLN A 156 6.61 -3.73 -18.62
CA GLN A 156 7.57 -3.33 -19.63
C GLN A 156 7.17 -1.94 -20.10
N VAL A 157 8.05 -0.96 -19.88
CA VAL A 157 8.02 0.31 -20.60
C VAL A 157 7.93 -0.07 -22.07
N SER A 158 6.78 0.15 -22.70
CA SER A 158 6.75 0.16 -24.15
C SER A 158 7.63 1.34 -24.54
N GLU A 159 8.89 1.05 -24.87
CA GLU A 159 9.67 1.95 -25.69
C GLU A 159 8.78 2.29 -26.87
N GLY A 160 8.43 3.57 -26.98
CA GLY A 160 7.67 4.06 -28.10
C GLY A 160 8.44 3.70 -29.36
N THR A 161 7.97 2.68 -30.06
CA THR A 161 8.27 2.43 -31.46
C THR A 161 7.74 3.64 -32.23
N GLY A 162 8.55 4.68 -32.32
CA GLY A 162 8.40 5.76 -33.29
C GLY A 162 8.75 5.18 -34.66
N GLU A 163 7.70 4.88 -35.42
CA GLU A 163 7.73 4.45 -36.81
C GLU A 163 8.53 5.42 -37.71
N GLY A 164 9.19 4.84 -38.71
CA GLY A 164 9.01 5.33 -40.08
C GLY A 164 10.15 6.14 -40.68
N ASP A 165 11.00 5.42 -41.42
CA ASP A 165 11.74 5.97 -42.56
C ASP A 165 10.84 6.80 -43.48
N VAL A 166 11.26 8.03 -43.80
CA VAL A 166 11.01 8.63 -45.12
C VAL A 166 12.30 9.27 -45.60
N GLU A 167 12.95 8.61 -46.56
CA GLU A 167 13.94 9.15 -47.47
C GLU A 167 13.47 10.45 -48.13
N GLY A 168 14.34 11.47 -48.17
CA GLY A 168 14.16 12.62 -49.06
C GLY A 168 15.10 13.77 -48.71
N GLY A 169 16.05 14.07 -49.62
CA GLY A 169 17.09 15.10 -49.50
C GLY A 169 16.61 16.47 -48.98
N ILE A 170 17.50 17.29 -48.42
CA ILE A 170 18.48 18.12 -49.17
C ILE A 170 19.68 18.43 -48.25
N PRO A 171 20.95 18.38 -48.73
CA PRO A 171 22.09 18.90 -48.00
C PRO A 171 22.17 20.42 -48.19
N PHE A 172 22.47 21.17 -47.13
CA PHE A 172 22.91 22.56 -47.29
C PHE A 172 24.23 22.77 -46.56
N ASP A 173 25.28 22.85 -47.37
CA ASP A 173 26.62 23.30 -47.03
C ASP A 173 26.62 24.78 -46.57
N VAL A 174 27.47 25.04 -45.59
CA VAL A 174 28.42 26.16 -45.45
C VAL A 174 27.95 27.59 -45.79
N ALA A 175 28.03 28.47 -44.80
CA ALA A 175 28.69 29.78 -44.95
C ALA A 175 29.23 30.26 -43.58
N ALA A 176 30.55 30.38 -43.51
CA ALA A 176 31.25 31.20 -42.53
C ALA A 176 31.26 32.65 -43.03
N GLU A 177 31.04 33.64 -42.17
CA GLU A 177 31.54 35.00 -42.36
C GLU A 177 31.87 35.64 -40.99
N ASP A 178 33.10 36.16 -40.93
CA ASP A 178 33.86 37.02 -39.99
C ASP A 178 33.50 37.15 -38.50
#